data_AF-V7I6S9-F1
#
_entry.id   AF-V7I6S9-F1
#
_cell.length_a   1.000
_cell.length_b   1.000
_cell.length_c   1.000
_cell.angle_alpha   90.00
_cell.angle_beta   90.00
_cell.angle_gamma   90.00
#
_symmetry.space_group_name_H-M   'P 1'
#
loop_
_entity.id
_entity.type
_entity.pdbx_description
1 polymer ?
#
loop_
_entity_poly.entity_id
_entity_poly.type
_entity_poly.pdbx_seq_one_letter_code
_entity_poly.pdbx_strand_id
1 'polypeptide(L)'
;MNDLKKFNYEGSTVRTVLKNGDPWWVLKDVCSVLEIGNSRDVMARLDNDEKGVDIIDTLGGRQEVSIINESGLYNIILVSRKPEAKKFKRWVTHEVLPSIRKHGLYAADELLANPDLWIRALQELKAERTRNAALVANISIQEQQIAEMQPKASYYDVVLNCKDAVAITAIAKDYGKSGRWLNEYLHDLGVQFRQGNIWLLYQKHAQHGYTATKTHSYPGGDGSMHSKVHTYWTQKGRLFIYELLKSHGIFPLIEQESSFEVV
;
A
#
# COMPACT_ATOMS: atom_id res chain seq x y z
N MET A 1 5.12 18.86 -20.90
CA MET A 1 6.11 19.66 -21.64
C MET A 1 7.20 18.71 -22.09
N ASN A 2 7.34 18.46 -23.39
CA ASN A 2 8.41 17.63 -23.93
C ASN A 2 9.69 18.46 -23.95
N ASP A 3 10.69 18.04 -23.18
CA ASP A 3 11.98 18.74 -23.10
C ASP A 3 12.83 18.42 -24.34
N LEU A 4 13.11 19.44 -25.16
CA LEU A 4 13.85 19.29 -26.41
C LEU A 4 15.35 19.29 -26.13
N LYS A 5 16.00 18.13 -26.22
CA LYS A 5 17.45 18.03 -26.09
C LYS A 5 18.13 18.18 -27.45
N LYS A 6 19.27 18.88 -27.48
CA LYS A 6 20.11 19.06 -28.67
C LYS A 6 21.39 18.26 -28.51
N PHE A 7 21.68 17.39 -29.46
CA PHE A 7 22.93 16.64 -29.54
C PHE A 7 23.82 17.22 -30.62
N ASN A 8 25.11 17.37 -30.35
CA ASN A 8 26.09 17.75 -31.36
C ASN A 8 26.84 16.49 -31.83
N TYR A 9 26.70 16.16 -33.11
CA TYR A 9 27.41 15.07 -33.76
C TYR A 9 28.25 15.65 -34.91
N GLU A 10 29.59 15.56 -34.80
CA GLU A 10 30.53 16.05 -35.82
C GLU A 10 30.26 17.51 -36.29
N GLY A 11 29.87 18.38 -35.35
CA GLY A 11 29.54 19.78 -35.63
C GLY A 11 28.12 20.03 -36.15
N SER A 12 27.34 18.97 -36.39
CA SER A 12 25.91 19.05 -36.74
C SER A 12 25.02 18.90 -35.50
N THR A 13 24.02 19.77 -35.37
CA THR A 13 23.06 19.72 -34.27
C THR A 13 21.87 18.83 -34.65
N VAL A 14 21.61 17.80 -33.85
CA VAL A 14 20.45 16.90 -33.98
C VAL A 14 19.51 17.12 -32.79
N ARG A 15 18.28 17.53 -33.08
CA ARG A 15 17.24 17.74 -32.06
C ARG A 15 16.54 16.43 -31.72
N THR A 16 16.22 16.27 -30.44
CA THR A 16 15.52 15.10 -29.89
C THR A 16 14.41 15.50 -28.93
N VAL A 17 13.36 14.69 -28.93
CA VAL A 17 12.17 14.83 -28.10
C VAL A 17 11.99 13.55 -27.30
N LEU A 18 11.68 13.65 -26.00
CA LEU A 18 11.39 12.47 -25.18
C LEU A 18 9.90 12.13 -25.26
N LYS A 19 9.55 10.91 -25.67
CA LYS A 19 8.17 10.39 -25.64
C LYS A 19 8.16 9.07 -24.89
N ASN A 20 7.34 9.00 -23.84
CA ASN A 20 7.22 7.81 -22.98
C ASN A 20 8.54 7.30 -22.38
N GLY A 21 9.52 8.19 -22.19
CA GLY A 21 10.86 7.84 -21.72
C GLY A 21 11.86 7.54 -22.84
N ASP A 22 11.39 7.34 -24.07
CA ASP A 22 12.24 7.00 -25.21
C ASP A 22 12.58 8.25 -26.04
N PRO A 23 13.82 8.33 -26.56
CA PRO A 23 14.23 9.42 -27.45
C PRO A 23 13.62 9.26 -28.85
N TRP A 24 13.15 10.37 -29.40
CA TRP A 24 12.74 10.52 -30.79
C TRP A 24 13.55 11.64 -31.44
N TRP A 25 14.07 11.43 -32.64
CA TRP A 25 14.93 12.38 -33.35
C TRP A 25 14.15 13.15 -34.40
N VAL A 26 14.44 14.44 -34.55
CA VAL A 26 13.89 15.23 -35.65
C VAL A 26 14.50 14.74 -36.95
N LEU A 27 13.66 14.20 -37.83
CA LEU A 27 14.09 13.51 -39.05
C LEU A 27 14.90 14.43 -39.96
N LYS A 28 14.51 15.70 -40.07
CA LYS A 28 15.21 16.66 -40.94
C LYS A 28 16.68 16.80 -40.55
N ASP A 29 16.97 16.85 -39.24
CA ASP A 29 18.33 16.99 -38.74
C ASP A 29 19.14 15.72 -39.02
N VAL A 30 18.53 14.54 -38.83
CA VAL A 30 19.14 13.24 -39.17
C VAL A 30 19.43 13.13 -40.67
N CYS A 31 18.50 13.53 -41.53
CA CYS A 31 18.70 13.56 -42.98
C CYS A 31 19.83 14.50 -43.37
N SER A 32 19.94 15.68 -42.75
CA SER A 32 21.05 16.60 -42.99
C SER A 32 22.40 15.99 -42.62
N VAL A 33 22.50 15.33 -41.45
CA VAL A 33 23.73 14.62 -41.04
C VAL A 33 24.09 13.51 -42.02
N LEU A 34 23.10 12.75 -42.48
CA LEU A 34 23.33 11.62 -43.39
C LEU A 34 23.42 12.01 -44.87
N GLU A 35 23.37 13.31 -45.19
CA GLU A 35 23.31 13.86 -46.56
C GLU A 35 22.19 13.24 -47.41
N ILE A 36 21.05 12.98 -46.78
CA ILE A 36 19.85 12.51 -47.45
C ILE A 36 19.04 13.73 -47.89
N GLY A 37 19.02 13.98 -49.20
CA GLY A 37 18.40 15.19 -49.76
C GLY A 37 16.88 15.29 -49.55
N ASN A 38 16.16 14.16 -49.53
CA ASN A 38 14.70 14.16 -49.42
C ASN A 38 14.21 13.40 -48.18
N SER A 39 13.86 14.15 -47.13
CA SER A 39 13.29 13.58 -45.90
C SER A 39 11.88 13.00 -46.09
N ARG A 40 11.12 13.44 -47.11
CA ARG A 40 9.78 12.87 -47.38
C ARG A 40 9.87 11.43 -47.90
N ASP A 41 10.86 11.15 -48.74
CA ASP A 41 11.11 9.78 -49.22
C ASP A 41 11.50 8.86 -48.06
N VAL A 42 12.25 9.40 -47.08
CA VAL A 42 12.55 8.67 -45.85
C VAL A 42 11.29 8.41 -45.01
N MET A 43 10.41 9.40 -44.85
CA MET A 43 9.13 9.19 -44.15
C MET A 43 8.24 8.15 -44.84
N ALA A 44 8.26 8.09 -46.17
CA ALA A 44 7.42 7.18 -46.94
C ALA A 44 7.82 5.71 -46.78
N ARG A 45 9.12 5.42 -46.58
CA ARG A 45 9.65 4.05 -46.44
C ARG A 45 9.65 3.50 -45.01
N LEU A 46 9.54 4.35 -44.00
CA LEU A 46 9.50 3.94 -42.60
C LEU A 46 8.11 3.40 -42.25
N ASP A 47 8.07 2.41 -41.36
CA ASP A 47 6.82 1.88 -40.85
C ASP A 47 6.11 2.90 -39.95
N ASN A 48 4.81 2.70 -39.72
CA ASN A 48 3.99 3.68 -39.00
C ASN A 48 4.37 3.82 -37.51
N ASP A 49 4.97 2.79 -36.93
CA ASP A 49 5.49 2.79 -35.56
C ASP A 49 6.89 3.43 -35.45
N GLU A 50 7.62 3.54 -36.57
CA GLU A 50 8.96 4.13 -36.63
C GLU A 50 8.97 5.65 -36.78
N LYS A 51 7.82 6.24 -37.11
CA LYS A 51 7.69 7.65 -37.50
C LYS A 51 6.52 8.35 -36.81
N GLY A 52 6.61 9.66 -36.72
CA GLY A 52 5.55 10.48 -36.14
C GLY A 52 5.72 11.96 -36.42
N VAL A 53 4.82 12.74 -35.84
CA VAL A 53 4.87 14.20 -35.84
C VAL A 53 4.87 14.68 -34.39
N ASP A 54 5.61 15.75 -34.12
CA ASP A 54 5.56 16.46 -32.84
C ASP A 54 5.62 17.97 -33.08
N ILE A 55 5.08 18.74 -32.13
CA ILE A 55 5.10 20.20 -32.17
C ILE A 55 6.28 20.66 -31.32
N ILE A 56 7.26 21.27 -31.98
CA ILE A 56 8.44 21.83 -31.31
C ILE A 56 8.51 23.34 -31.48
N ASP A 57 9.05 24.02 -30.48
CA ASP A 57 9.39 25.44 -30.59
C ASP A 57 10.65 25.61 -31.44
N THR A 58 10.53 26.34 -32.55
CA THR A 58 11.65 26.73 -33.41
C THR A 58 11.83 28.25 -33.38
N LEU A 59 12.89 28.75 -34.02
CA LEU A 59 13.11 30.19 -34.19
C LEU A 59 11.92 30.88 -34.92
N GLY A 60 11.11 30.13 -35.66
CA GLY A 60 9.90 30.61 -36.33
C GLY A 60 8.61 30.38 -35.54
N GLY A 61 8.69 30.00 -34.25
CA GLY A 61 7.55 29.65 -33.41
C GLY A 61 7.25 28.14 -33.38
N ARG A 62 6.07 27.79 -32.85
CA ARG A 62 5.62 26.39 -32.73
C ARG A 62 5.35 25.81 -34.12
N GLN A 63 6.08 24.74 -34.47
CA GLN A 63 5.96 24.07 -35.76
C GLN A 63 5.85 22.56 -35.59
N GLU A 64 5.04 21.93 -36.43
CA GLU A 64 5.01 20.49 -36.59
C GLU A 64 6.25 20.02 -37.32
N VAL A 65 6.95 19.04 -36.74
CA VAL A 65 8.13 18.41 -37.33
C VAL A 65 7.98 16.91 -37.35
N SER A 66 8.50 16.29 -38.42
CA SER A 66 8.61 14.84 -38.50
C SER A 66 9.70 14.35 -37.56
N ILE A 67 9.36 13.32 -36.78
CA ILE A 67 10.25 12.66 -35.85
C ILE A 67 10.29 11.16 -36.13
N ILE A 68 11.39 10.52 -35.74
CA ILE A 68 11.61 9.08 -35.85
C ILE A 68 12.06 8.52 -34.51
N ASN A 69 11.68 7.28 -34.21
CA ASN A 69 12.19 6.57 -33.04
C ASN A 69 13.55 5.91 -33.35
N GLU A 70 14.05 5.13 -32.40
CA GLU A 70 15.35 4.47 -32.52
C GLU A 70 15.37 3.41 -33.64
N SER A 71 14.28 2.66 -33.81
CA SER A 71 14.14 1.70 -34.92
C SER A 71 14.26 2.39 -36.27
N GLY A 72 13.49 3.46 -36.48
CA GLY A 72 13.53 4.25 -37.71
C GLY A 72 14.90 4.88 -37.97
N LEU A 73 15.57 5.36 -36.91
CA LEU A 73 16.94 5.88 -37.02
C LEU A 73 17.90 4.79 -37.52
N TYR A 74 17.86 3.59 -36.94
CA TYR A 74 18.71 2.48 -37.38
C TYR A 74 18.38 2.03 -38.80
N ASN A 75 17.11 1.97 -39.18
CA ASN A 75 16.69 1.66 -40.54
C ASN A 75 17.38 2.60 -41.56
N ILE A 76 17.40 3.91 -41.27
CA ILE A 76 18.06 4.91 -42.12
C ILE A 76 19.59 4.73 -42.14
N ILE A 77 20.23 4.51 -40.99
CA ILE A 77 21.69 4.38 -40.88
C ILE A 77 22.17 3.12 -41.60
N LEU A 78 21.49 1.98 -41.44
CA LEU A 78 21.92 0.68 -41.97
C LEU A 78 21.89 0.59 -43.51
N VAL A 79 21.06 1.43 -44.16
CA VAL A 79 20.99 1.55 -45.63
C VAL A 79 21.84 2.69 -46.18
N SER A 80 22.40 3.56 -45.32
CA SER A 80 23.18 4.72 -45.75
C SER A 80 24.51 4.30 -46.39
N ARG A 81 24.94 5.09 -47.38
CA ARG A 81 26.20 4.88 -48.11
C ARG A 81 27.36 5.71 -47.55
N LYS A 82 27.09 6.57 -46.56
CA LYS A 82 28.11 7.43 -45.93
C LYS A 82 29.23 6.62 -45.27
N PRO A 83 30.49 7.07 -45.33
CA PRO A 83 31.61 6.40 -44.65
C PRO A 83 31.36 6.19 -43.15
N GLU A 84 30.76 7.15 -42.46
CA GLU A 84 30.46 7.12 -41.03
C GLU A 84 29.38 6.07 -40.73
N ALA A 85 28.30 6.05 -41.52
CA ALA A 85 27.26 5.04 -41.42
C ALA A 85 27.79 3.62 -41.72
N LYS A 86 28.73 3.50 -42.67
CA LYS A 86 29.42 2.22 -42.94
C LYS A 86 30.27 1.77 -41.75
N LYS A 87 30.97 2.68 -41.06
CA LYS A 87 31.73 2.36 -39.83
C LYS A 87 30.79 1.85 -38.75
N PHE A 88 29.69 2.57 -38.48
CA PHE A 88 28.68 2.14 -37.51
C PHE A 88 28.08 0.77 -37.87
N LYS A 89 27.62 0.60 -39.11
CA LYS A 89 27.08 -0.68 -39.59
C LYS A 89 28.08 -1.82 -39.39
N ARG A 90 29.35 -1.61 -39.76
CA ARG A 90 30.39 -2.62 -39.62
C ARG A 90 30.63 -2.96 -38.14
N TRP A 91 30.71 -1.97 -37.27
CA TRP A 91 30.84 -2.16 -35.82
C TRP A 91 29.67 -2.98 -35.27
N VAL A 92 28.42 -2.61 -35.59
CA VAL A 92 27.24 -3.36 -35.15
C VAL A 92 27.26 -4.81 -35.66
N THR A 93 27.56 -5.04 -36.94
CA THR A 93 27.47 -6.38 -37.54
C THR A 93 28.65 -7.30 -37.24
N HIS A 94 29.85 -6.75 -36.99
CA HIS A 94 31.05 -7.55 -36.72
C HIS A 94 31.37 -7.69 -35.23
N GLU A 95 30.91 -6.77 -34.39
CA GLU A 95 31.28 -6.72 -32.97
C GLU A 95 30.06 -6.89 -32.08
N VAL A 96 29.10 -5.95 -32.14
CA VAL A 96 27.96 -5.90 -31.22
C VAL A 96 27.06 -7.13 -31.35
N LEU A 97 26.50 -7.38 -32.55
CA LEU A 97 25.57 -8.49 -32.76
C LEU A 97 26.24 -9.86 -32.55
N PRO A 98 27.47 -10.11 -33.04
CA PRO A 98 28.17 -11.35 -32.73
C PRO A 98 28.45 -11.53 -31.23
N SER A 99 28.79 -10.47 -30.50
CA SER A 99 28.98 -10.52 -29.05
C SER A 99 27.69 -10.91 -28.33
N ILE A 100 26.58 -10.23 -28.64
CA ILE A 100 25.27 -10.55 -28.06
C ILE A 100 24.89 -11.99 -28.38
N ARG A 101 25.08 -12.46 -29.62
CA ARG A 101 24.76 -13.85 -30.01
C ARG A 101 25.60 -14.88 -29.24
N LYS A 102 26.88 -14.59 -28.96
CA LYS A 102 27.80 -15.52 -28.28
C LYS A 102 27.67 -15.50 -26.77
N HIS A 103 27.45 -14.32 -26.18
CA HIS A 103 27.58 -14.09 -24.74
C HIS A 103 26.26 -13.64 -24.09
N GLY A 104 25.22 -13.37 -24.88
CA GLY A 104 23.94 -12.84 -24.41
C GLY A 104 23.95 -11.34 -24.13
N LEU A 105 25.10 -10.67 -24.23
CA LEU A 105 25.26 -9.24 -23.95
C LEU A 105 26.41 -8.61 -24.77
N TYR A 106 26.35 -7.29 -24.91
CA TYR A 106 27.48 -6.46 -25.35
C TYR A 106 27.86 -5.54 -24.19
N ALA A 107 29.13 -5.52 -23.83
CA ALA A 107 29.67 -4.68 -22.77
C ALA A 107 30.77 -3.81 -23.37
N ALA A 108 30.77 -2.52 -23.04
CA ALA A 108 31.85 -1.62 -23.44
C ALA A 108 33.18 -2.08 -22.81
N ASP A 109 34.30 -1.79 -23.45
CA ASP A 109 35.63 -2.21 -22.99
C ASP A 109 35.93 -1.73 -21.56
N GLU A 110 35.43 -0.56 -21.16
CA GLU A 110 35.54 -0.06 -19.78
C GLU A 110 34.85 -0.96 -18.76
N LEU A 111 33.71 -1.57 -19.12
CA LEU A 111 33.01 -2.54 -18.27
C LEU A 111 33.80 -3.86 -18.18
N LEU A 112 34.42 -4.27 -19.29
CA LEU A 112 35.23 -5.50 -19.36
C LEU A 112 36.62 -5.34 -18.72
N ALA A 113 37.12 -4.12 -18.57
CA ALA A 113 38.44 -3.84 -18.00
C ALA A 113 38.56 -4.22 -16.51
N ASN A 114 37.43 -4.28 -15.78
CA ASN A 114 37.43 -4.72 -14.39
C ASN A 114 36.17 -5.55 -14.05
N PRO A 115 36.13 -6.82 -14.49
CA PRO A 115 34.96 -7.69 -14.29
C PRO A 115 34.62 -7.91 -12.80
N ASP A 116 35.64 -7.97 -11.93
CA ASP A 116 35.47 -8.24 -10.50
C ASP A 116 34.73 -7.13 -9.74
N LEU A 117 34.85 -5.88 -10.19
CA LEU A 117 34.08 -4.78 -9.63
C LEU A 117 32.58 -4.97 -9.91
N TRP A 118 32.23 -5.33 -11.14
CA TRP A 118 30.84 -5.53 -11.56
C TRP A 118 30.22 -6.78 -10.95
N ILE A 119 30.99 -7.87 -10.84
CA ILE A 119 30.55 -9.09 -10.17
C ILE A 119 30.15 -8.77 -8.72
N ARG A 120 30.98 -8.03 -7.99
CA ARG A 120 30.69 -7.62 -6.61
C ARG A 120 29.44 -6.74 -6.51
N ALA A 121 29.34 -5.72 -7.36
CA ALA A 121 28.18 -4.82 -7.38
C ALA A 121 26.87 -5.58 -7.66
N LEU A 122 26.87 -6.50 -8.63
CA LEU A 122 25.69 -7.30 -8.98
C LEU A 122 25.33 -8.31 -7.88
N GLN A 123 26.32 -8.89 -7.21
CA GLN A 123 26.09 -9.77 -6.05
C GLN A 123 25.44 -9.00 -4.88
N GLU A 124 25.93 -7.80 -4.61
CA GLU A 124 25.38 -6.94 -3.55
C GLU A 124 23.94 -6.52 -3.86
N LEU A 125 23.67 -6.09 -5.09
CA LEU A 125 22.32 -5.75 -5.55
C LEU A 125 21.37 -6.95 -5.45
N LYS A 126 21.84 -8.15 -5.81
CA LYS A 126 21.05 -9.39 -5.66
C LYS A 126 20.75 -9.65 -4.18
N ALA A 127 21.75 -9.53 -3.31
CA ALA A 127 21.59 -9.73 -1.87
C ALA A 127 20.60 -8.72 -1.28
N GLU A 128 20.70 -7.45 -1.66
CA GLU A 128 19.77 -6.40 -1.26
C GLU A 128 18.33 -6.73 -1.68
N ARG A 129 18.11 -7.11 -2.94
CA ARG A 129 16.78 -7.51 -3.43
C ARG A 129 16.21 -8.70 -2.64
N THR A 130 17.03 -9.70 -2.33
CA THR A 130 16.58 -10.83 -1.52
C THR A 130 16.21 -10.43 -0.09
N ARG A 131 16.98 -9.52 0.54
CA ARG A 131 16.63 -8.97 1.85
C ARG A 131 15.32 -8.20 1.81
N ASN A 132 15.13 -7.35 0.79
CA ASN A 132 13.91 -6.58 0.64
C ASN A 132 12.69 -7.48 0.44
N ALA A 133 12.80 -8.54 -0.37
CA ALA A 133 11.73 -9.52 -0.54
C ALA A 133 11.38 -10.22 0.80
N ALA A 134 12.38 -10.60 1.58
CA ALA A 134 12.17 -11.21 2.90
C ALA A 134 11.53 -10.22 3.90
N LEU A 135 11.94 -8.96 3.89
CA LEU A 135 11.34 -7.90 4.72
C LEU A 135 9.88 -7.69 4.37
N VAL A 136 9.53 -7.64 3.08
CA VAL A 136 8.13 -7.53 2.62
C VAL A 136 7.29 -8.70 3.12
N ALA A 137 7.82 -9.93 3.05
CA ALA A 137 7.13 -11.10 3.58
C ALA A 137 6.95 -11.05 5.11
N ASN A 138 7.94 -10.52 5.85
CA ASN A 138 7.81 -10.34 7.29
C ASN A 138 6.77 -9.28 7.65
N ILE A 139 6.73 -8.17 6.91
CA ILE A 139 5.73 -7.11 7.11
C ILE A 139 4.33 -7.66 6.91
N SER A 140 4.09 -8.43 5.84
CA SER A 140 2.74 -9.00 5.61
C SER A 140 2.32 -10.00 6.71
N ILE A 141 3.27 -10.79 7.23
CA ILE A 141 3.01 -11.66 8.38
C ILE A 141 2.69 -10.83 9.63
N GLN A 142 3.45 -9.77 9.88
CA GLN A 142 3.21 -8.87 11.02
C GLN A 142 1.88 -8.14 10.90
N GLU A 143 1.51 -7.65 9.72
CA GLU A 143 0.20 -7.03 9.46
C GLU A 143 -0.94 -8.00 9.71
N GLN A 144 -0.81 -9.26 9.28
CA GLN A 144 -1.81 -10.31 9.58
C GLN A 144 -1.90 -10.55 11.10
N GLN A 145 -0.77 -10.63 11.80
CA GLN A 145 -0.76 -10.75 13.26
C GLN A 145 -1.40 -9.53 13.94
N ILE A 146 -1.12 -8.31 13.46
CA ILE A 146 -1.72 -7.07 13.96
C ILE A 146 -3.23 -7.07 13.71
N ALA A 147 -3.69 -7.49 12.53
CA ALA A 147 -5.11 -7.58 12.20
C ALA A 147 -5.84 -8.62 13.07
N GLU A 148 -5.21 -9.76 13.36
CA GLU A 148 -5.74 -10.75 14.31
C GLU A 148 -5.75 -10.24 15.76
N MET A 149 -4.80 -9.38 16.13
CA MET A 149 -4.73 -8.76 17.45
C MET A 149 -5.69 -7.57 17.61
N GLN A 150 -6.00 -6.83 16.54
CA GLN A 150 -6.76 -5.57 16.62
C GLN A 150 -8.21 -5.69 17.10
N PRO A 151 -9.01 -6.75 16.86
CA PRO A 151 -10.32 -6.84 17.47
C PRO A 151 -10.29 -7.25 18.96
N LYS A 152 -9.12 -7.30 19.62
CA LYS A 152 -9.00 -7.48 21.08
C LYS A 152 -8.75 -6.19 21.87
N ALA A 153 -8.35 -5.09 21.22
CA ALA A 153 -7.95 -3.86 21.94
C ALA A 153 -9.11 -2.87 22.22
N SER A 154 -10.29 -3.01 21.59
CA SER A 154 -11.31 -1.94 21.62
C SER A 154 -12.22 -1.89 22.87
N TYR A 155 -12.60 -3.01 23.50
CA TYR A 155 -13.32 -2.99 24.79
C TYR A 155 -12.39 -3.18 26.00
N TYR A 156 -11.35 -3.99 25.82
CA TYR A 156 -10.49 -4.44 26.91
C TYR A 156 -9.69 -3.28 27.52
N ASP A 157 -9.13 -2.37 26.73
CA ASP A 157 -8.26 -1.29 27.24
C ASP A 157 -9.02 -0.19 28.00
N VAL A 158 -10.28 0.07 27.62
CA VAL A 158 -11.13 1.08 28.27
C VAL A 158 -11.81 0.51 29.52
N VAL A 159 -12.21 -0.76 29.49
CA VAL A 159 -13.01 -1.38 30.57
C VAL A 159 -12.18 -2.10 31.64
N LEU A 160 -11.03 -2.70 31.30
CA LEU A 160 -10.17 -3.35 32.30
C LEU A 160 -9.33 -2.38 33.15
N ASN A 161 -9.20 -1.11 32.76
CA ASN A 161 -8.47 -0.14 33.57
C ASN A 161 -9.24 0.33 34.83
N CYS A 162 -10.54 0.02 34.95
CA CYS A 162 -11.31 0.34 36.14
C CYS A 162 -11.36 -0.88 37.10
N LYS A 163 -10.68 -0.76 38.25
CA LYS A 163 -10.62 -1.82 39.29
C LYS A 163 -11.92 -1.93 40.11
N ASP A 164 -12.84 -0.98 39.97
CA ASP A 164 -14.05 -0.91 40.79
C ASP A 164 -15.19 -1.77 40.23
N ALA A 165 -15.92 -2.43 41.14
CA ALA A 165 -17.17 -3.08 40.78
C ALA A 165 -18.23 -2.02 40.42
N VAL A 166 -18.88 -2.19 39.27
CA VAL A 166 -19.83 -1.23 38.68
C VAL A 166 -21.26 -1.74 38.70
N ALA A 167 -22.22 -0.83 38.71
CA ALA A 167 -23.63 -1.20 38.65
C ALA A 167 -23.99 -1.75 37.26
N ILE A 168 -24.96 -2.68 37.19
CA ILE A 168 -25.43 -3.24 35.92
C ILE A 168 -25.97 -2.19 34.95
N THR A 169 -26.45 -1.06 35.47
CA THR A 169 -26.89 0.09 34.67
C THR A 169 -25.76 0.76 33.91
N ALA A 170 -24.55 0.84 34.51
CA ALA A 170 -23.39 1.39 33.82
C ALA A 170 -22.99 0.49 32.65
N ILE A 171 -22.93 -0.82 32.89
CA ILE A 171 -22.63 -1.81 31.85
C ILE A 171 -23.67 -1.75 30.73
N ALA A 172 -24.97 -1.70 31.05
CA ALA A 172 -26.01 -1.64 30.03
C ALA A 172 -25.91 -0.40 29.12
N LYS A 173 -25.38 0.72 29.64
CA LYS A 173 -25.17 1.93 28.85
C LYS A 173 -24.06 1.79 27.82
N ASP A 174 -23.04 0.96 28.08
CA ASP A 174 -22.01 0.61 27.09
C ASP A 174 -22.63 -0.03 25.82
N TYR A 175 -23.84 -0.59 25.91
CA TYR A 175 -24.58 -1.22 24.82
C TYR A 175 -25.77 -0.38 24.32
N GLY A 176 -25.95 0.85 24.83
CA GLY A 176 -27.11 1.68 24.53
C GLY A 176 -28.44 1.13 25.10
N LYS A 177 -28.39 0.22 26.07
CA LYS A 177 -29.56 -0.43 26.68
C LYS A 177 -29.84 0.08 28.09
N SER A 178 -30.99 -0.30 28.63
CA SER A 178 -31.35 -0.03 30.04
C SER A 178 -30.83 -1.13 30.95
N GLY A 179 -30.54 -0.80 32.22
CA GLY A 179 -30.19 -1.82 33.21
C GLY A 179 -31.32 -2.82 33.47
N ARG A 180 -32.58 -2.43 33.24
CA ARG A 180 -33.73 -3.36 33.28
C ARG A 180 -33.61 -4.41 32.18
N TRP A 181 -33.38 -3.98 30.95
CA TRP A 181 -33.19 -4.87 29.80
C TRP A 181 -32.05 -5.86 30.08
N LEU A 182 -30.89 -5.38 30.55
CA LEU A 182 -29.76 -6.27 30.79
C LEU A 182 -30.03 -7.24 31.95
N ASN A 183 -30.76 -6.82 32.99
CA ASN A 183 -31.14 -7.72 34.07
C ASN A 183 -32.09 -8.83 33.62
N GLU A 184 -33.08 -8.48 32.80
CA GLU A 184 -34.04 -9.42 32.21
C GLU A 184 -33.34 -10.37 31.24
N TYR A 185 -32.47 -9.86 30.37
CA TYR A 185 -31.70 -10.67 29.42
C TYR A 185 -30.79 -11.70 30.12
N LEU A 186 -30.07 -11.28 31.16
CA LEU A 186 -29.26 -12.20 31.96
C LEU A 186 -30.12 -13.18 32.76
N HIS A 187 -31.35 -12.82 33.13
CA HIS A 187 -32.28 -13.74 33.77
C HIS A 187 -32.74 -14.83 32.81
N ASP A 188 -33.11 -14.46 31.59
CA ASP A 188 -33.58 -15.37 30.54
C ASP A 188 -32.49 -16.37 30.13
N LEU A 189 -31.22 -15.94 30.12
CA LEU A 189 -30.06 -16.81 29.90
C LEU A 189 -29.68 -17.66 31.13
N GLY A 190 -30.46 -17.58 32.20
CA GLY A 190 -30.23 -18.31 33.44
C GLY A 190 -28.93 -17.91 34.12
N VAL A 191 -28.48 -16.66 34.00
CA VAL A 191 -27.28 -16.14 34.68
C VAL A 191 -27.60 -15.69 36.09
N GLN A 192 -28.69 -14.95 36.25
CA GLN A 192 -29.12 -14.39 37.53
C GLN A 192 -30.61 -14.57 37.77
N PHE A 193 -31.02 -14.44 39.03
CA PHE A 193 -32.42 -14.45 39.44
C PHE A 193 -32.67 -13.31 40.43
N ARG A 194 -33.93 -12.92 40.56
CA ARG A 194 -34.35 -11.86 41.47
C ARG A 194 -34.78 -12.46 42.81
N GLN A 195 -34.15 -12.03 43.89
CA GLN A 195 -34.56 -12.34 45.26
C GLN A 195 -34.95 -11.04 45.97
N GLY A 196 -36.25 -10.85 46.20
CA GLY A 196 -36.78 -9.58 46.71
C GLY A 196 -36.43 -8.40 45.79
N ASN A 197 -35.59 -7.49 46.29
CA ASN A 197 -35.16 -6.28 45.58
C ASN A 197 -33.72 -6.34 45.05
N ILE A 198 -33.07 -7.51 45.10
CA ILE A 198 -31.70 -7.71 44.61
C ILE A 198 -31.65 -8.80 43.53
N TRP A 199 -30.71 -8.66 42.59
CA TRP A 199 -30.38 -9.66 41.58
C TRP A 199 -29.16 -10.48 42.04
N LEU A 200 -29.28 -11.80 42.11
CA LEU A 200 -28.22 -12.70 42.53
C LEU A 200 -27.91 -13.71 41.43
N LEU A 201 -26.67 -14.20 41.39
CA LEU A 201 -26.26 -15.19 40.40
C LEU A 201 -26.81 -16.57 40.74
N TYR A 202 -27.19 -17.34 39.73
CA TYR A 202 -27.46 -18.78 39.92
C TYR A 202 -26.19 -19.51 40.38
N GLN A 203 -26.36 -20.65 41.05
CA GLN A 203 -25.27 -21.44 41.64
C GLN A 203 -24.13 -21.75 40.65
N LYS A 204 -24.47 -22.05 39.38
CA LYS A 204 -23.50 -22.30 38.32
C LYS A 204 -22.50 -21.15 38.08
N HIS A 205 -22.89 -19.92 38.42
CA HIS A 205 -22.09 -18.70 38.20
C HIS A 205 -21.56 -18.08 39.49
N ALA A 206 -22.15 -18.39 40.64
CA ALA A 206 -21.86 -17.73 41.92
C ALA A 206 -20.39 -17.82 42.37
N GLN A 207 -19.71 -18.96 42.13
CA GLN A 207 -18.32 -19.17 42.58
C GLN A 207 -17.26 -18.53 41.65
N HIS A 208 -17.68 -17.90 40.55
CA HIS A 208 -16.73 -17.37 39.57
C HIS A 208 -16.24 -15.95 39.90
N GLY A 209 -16.78 -15.31 40.94
CA GLY A 209 -16.38 -13.96 41.35
C GLY A 209 -16.87 -12.86 40.40
N TYR A 210 -17.98 -13.09 39.69
CA TYR A 210 -18.54 -12.14 38.73
C TYR A 210 -19.24 -10.94 39.38
N THR A 211 -19.77 -11.09 40.59
CA THR A 211 -20.48 -10.01 41.29
C THR A 211 -19.91 -9.78 42.68
N ALA A 212 -20.14 -8.57 43.19
CA ALA A 212 -19.86 -8.14 44.55
C ALA A 212 -21.10 -7.44 45.11
N THR A 213 -21.36 -7.65 46.39
CA THR A 213 -22.50 -7.06 47.08
C THR A 213 -22.05 -5.80 47.80
N LYS A 214 -22.73 -4.67 47.56
CA LYS A 214 -22.50 -3.42 48.30
C LYS A 214 -23.76 -3.03 49.07
N THR A 215 -23.58 -2.68 50.34
CA THR A 215 -24.65 -2.22 51.23
C THR A 215 -24.61 -0.70 51.33
N HIS A 216 -25.74 -0.06 51.03
CA HIS A 216 -25.92 1.38 51.14
C HIS A 216 -26.85 1.69 52.31
N SER A 217 -26.35 2.42 53.30
CA SER A 217 -27.15 2.88 54.44
C SER A 217 -27.76 4.26 54.16
N TYR A 218 -29.01 4.46 54.54
CA TYR A 218 -29.72 5.73 54.41
C TYR A 218 -30.55 6.01 55.68
N PRO A 219 -30.66 7.28 56.10
CA PRO A 219 -31.49 7.65 57.24
C PRO A 219 -32.98 7.59 56.87
N GLY A 220 -33.78 7.03 57.77
CA GLY A 220 -35.23 7.07 57.77
C GLY A 220 -35.77 8.38 58.34
N GLY A 221 -37.05 8.67 58.10
CA GLY A 221 -37.70 9.90 58.57
C GLY A 221 -37.85 10.00 60.09
N ASP A 222 -37.66 8.88 60.80
CA ASP A 222 -37.66 8.74 62.26
C ASP A 222 -36.25 8.77 62.88
N GLY A 223 -35.21 9.00 62.07
CA GLY A 223 -33.82 8.94 62.49
C GLY A 223 -33.22 7.53 62.55
N SER A 224 -33.99 6.48 62.24
CA SER A 224 -33.47 5.11 62.13
C SER A 224 -32.61 4.94 60.88
N MET A 225 -31.59 4.08 60.92
CA MET A 225 -30.75 3.79 59.75
C MET A 225 -31.28 2.55 59.04
N HIS A 226 -31.62 2.68 57.76
CA HIS A 226 -32.00 1.57 56.90
C HIS A 226 -30.87 1.23 55.94
N SER A 227 -30.73 -0.05 55.59
CA SER A 227 -29.73 -0.52 54.63
C SER A 227 -30.39 -1.16 53.42
N LYS A 228 -29.95 -0.78 52.21
CA LYS A 228 -30.29 -1.45 50.96
C LYS A 228 -29.06 -2.12 50.38
N VAL A 229 -29.25 -3.34 49.88
CA VAL A 229 -28.18 -4.15 49.32
C VAL A 229 -28.32 -4.14 47.80
N HIS A 230 -27.22 -3.89 47.10
CA HIS A 230 -27.16 -3.84 45.65
C HIS A 230 -26.07 -4.75 45.10
N THR A 231 -26.34 -5.35 43.95
CA THR A 231 -25.38 -6.18 43.22
C THR A 231 -24.59 -5.33 42.24
N TYR A 232 -23.28 -5.38 42.38
CA TYR A 232 -22.31 -4.77 41.48
C TYR A 232 -21.55 -5.88 40.74
N TRP A 233 -21.11 -5.58 39.53
CA TRP A 233 -20.39 -6.51 38.67
C TRP A 233 -18.90 -6.18 38.72
N THR A 234 -18.09 -7.20 38.99
CA THR A 234 -16.63 -7.09 38.98
C THR A 234 -16.12 -6.97 37.56
N GLN A 235 -14.84 -6.64 37.38
CA GLN A 235 -14.18 -6.68 36.08
C GLN A 235 -14.32 -8.05 35.39
N LYS A 236 -14.16 -9.14 36.16
CA LYS A 236 -14.39 -10.51 35.67
C LYS A 236 -15.83 -10.74 35.26
N GLY A 237 -16.78 -10.16 35.99
CA GLY A 237 -18.20 -10.18 35.65
C GLY A 237 -18.55 -9.37 34.39
N ARG A 238 -17.91 -8.21 34.18
CA ARG A 238 -18.06 -7.41 32.94
C ARG A 238 -17.56 -8.19 31.72
N LEU A 239 -16.41 -8.84 31.83
CA LEU A 239 -15.88 -9.72 30.78
C LEU A 239 -16.82 -10.87 30.48
N PHE A 240 -17.37 -11.51 31.51
CA PHE A 240 -18.37 -12.56 31.33
C PHE A 240 -19.61 -12.05 30.59
N ILE A 241 -20.15 -10.87 30.96
CA ILE A 241 -21.29 -10.27 30.25
C ILE A 241 -20.91 -9.93 28.80
N TYR A 242 -19.71 -9.38 28.57
CA TYR A 242 -19.24 -9.05 27.23
C TYR A 242 -19.19 -10.27 26.32
N GLU A 243 -18.50 -11.34 26.74
CA GLU A 243 -18.40 -12.57 25.95
C GLU A 243 -19.78 -13.22 25.73
N LEU A 244 -20.66 -13.18 26.75
CA LEU A 244 -22.02 -13.70 26.64
C LEU A 244 -22.87 -12.90 25.64
N LEU A 245 -22.81 -11.57 25.67
CA LEU A 245 -23.56 -10.72 24.72
C LEU A 245 -22.99 -10.86 23.31
N LYS A 246 -21.67 -10.90 23.18
CA LYS A 246 -20.97 -11.11 21.90
C LYS A 246 -21.34 -12.44 21.26
N SER A 247 -21.44 -13.53 22.03
CA SER A 247 -21.87 -14.83 21.51
C SER A 247 -23.31 -14.83 20.97
N HIS A 248 -24.12 -13.84 21.36
CA HIS A 248 -25.48 -13.61 20.88
C HIS A 248 -25.56 -12.46 19.85
N GLY A 249 -24.41 -12.00 19.33
CA GLY A 249 -24.33 -10.94 18.31
C GLY A 249 -24.62 -9.53 18.83
N ILE A 250 -24.53 -9.30 20.15
CA ILE A 250 -24.78 -8.00 20.78
C ILE A 250 -23.45 -7.38 21.18
N PHE A 251 -23.04 -6.34 20.47
CA PHE A 251 -21.76 -5.65 20.66
C PHE A 251 -21.95 -4.33 21.43
N PRO A 252 -20.95 -3.85 22.21
CA PRO A 252 -21.00 -2.53 22.81
C PRO A 252 -20.93 -1.43 21.74
N LEU A 253 -21.43 -0.23 22.04
CA LEU A 253 -21.49 0.91 21.10
C LEU A 253 -20.12 1.26 20.51
N ILE A 254 -19.06 1.19 21.32
CA ILE A 254 -17.68 1.47 20.89
C ILE A 254 -17.18 0.51 19.79
N GLU A 255 -17.70 -0.72 19.74
CA GLU A 255 -17.38 -1.69 18.70
C GLU A 255 -18.31 -1.57 17.48
N GLN A 256 -19.48 -0.95 17.64
CA GLN A 256 -20.42 -0.70 16.55
C GLN A 256 -19.99 0.50 15.70
N GLU A 257 -19.34 1.51 16.30
CA GLU A 257 -18.89 2.73 15.61
C GLU A 257 -17.74 2.49 14.61
N SER A 258 -16.95 1.41 14.72
CA SER A 258 -15.91 1.06 13.73
C SER A 258 -16.45 0.58 12.36
N SER A 259 -17.77 0.51 12.16
CA SER A 259 -18.37 0.14 10.88
C SER A 259 -18.70 1.33 9.96
N PHE A 260 -18.39 2.57 10.38
CA PHE A 260 -18.72 3.82 9.68
C PHE A 260 -17.50 4.67 9.28
N GLU A 261 -16.42 4.07 8.79
CA GLU A 261 -15.38 4.81 8.05
C GLU A 261 -14.87 4.00 6.85
N VAL A 262 -15.75 3.73 5.87
CA VAL A 262 -15.34 3.53 4.47
C VAL A 262 -16.43 4.14 3.57
N VAL A 263 -16.27 5.43 3.24
CA VAL A 263 -16.81 6.05 2.01
C VAL A 263 -15.71 6.92 1.42
#